data_AF-A0A8T7CEC8-F1
#
_entry.id   AF-A0A8T7CEC8-F1
#
_cell.length_a   1.000
_cell.length_b   1.000
_cell.length_c   1.000
_cell.angle_alpha   90.00
_cell.angle_beta   90.00
_cell.angle_gamma   90.00
#
_symmetry.space_group_name_H-M   'P 1'
#
loop_
_entity.id
_entity.type
_entity.pdbx_description
1 polymer ?
#
loop_
_entity_poly.entity_id
_entity_poly.type
_entity_poly.pdbx_seq_one_letter_code
_entity_poly.pdbx_strand_id
1 'polypeptide(L)'
;MIKHCVRVLAASLLLAGSAQAQDIALGLLDNFEDCEVFPCDPATTLGWKQGVLIPPESQPMAIPGGGDSGADDAYLEMSDLGDTPNHGMFNEEPRWTGDYIAAGVNKVRVNVTNFSATPLNLRLGIRDAGQGASGNCWISATPFVVETPLVWTNAQFIIDESTMIQVEGTGTFEDTARNVAQIRIISSEAGKLCGGDDINAISGYDDFQTDADTDLDGVNNTQDNCTLVANPDQTDSDGDRYGNACDGDFNDGPFVGGDCIVDLNDLAIIRSSFLSQTGDANYNPVTDIVFDGAVNLLDLAQMRALFLAPPGPGLGSCGCGPDNNDAGPDFAGEVVFLRGGLINDWGAVVGSNNAAFLGEGAYQARFPVAPGNWGFKVATEDWAIAEYSFDGTVLVNGPAINFGPGGGVPDARVDIPEQGCYEFNITAVDVAGDPPVAGSVDVSIVGPLP
;
A
#
# COMPACT_ATOMS: atom_id res chain seq x y z
N MET A 1 -55.95 -46.74 11.57
CA MET A 1 -54.82 -46.25 10.76
C MET A 1 -53.76 -45.69 11.71
N ILE A 2 -52.70 -46.45 11.95
CA ILE A 2 -51.60 -46.10 12.84
C ILE A 2 -50.59 -45.30 12.00
N LYS A 3 -50.44 -43.99 12.25
CA LYS A 3 -49.35 -43.20 11.65
C LYS A 3 -48.17 -43.18 12.60
N HIS A 4 -47.08 -43.79 12.16
CA HIS A 4 -45.78 -43.78 12.83
C HIS A 4 -45.20 -42.36 12.78
N CYS A 5 -44.83 -41.83 13.95
CA CYS A 5 -44.01 -40.63 14.10
C CYS A 5 -42.54 -41.06 14.01
N VAL A 6 -41.87 -40.76 12.89
CA VAL A 6 -40.42 -40.88 12.78
C VAL A 6 -39.82 -39.58 13.31
N ARG A 7 -39.12 -39.64 14.44
CA ARG A 7 -38.25 -38.56 14.93
C ARG A 7 -36.95 -38.61 14.12
N VAL A 8 -36.72 -37.61 13.28
CA VAL A 8 -35.40 -37.33 12.71
C VAL A 8 -34.67 -36.46 13.73
N LEU A 9 -33.66 -37.01 14.41
CA LEU A 9 -32.66 -36.21 15.11
C LEU A 9 -31.75 -35.61 14.03
N ALA A 10 -31.86 -34.30 13.79
CA ALA A 10 -30.82 -33.55 13.11
C ALA A 10 -29.70 -33.29 14.13
N ALA A 11 -28.57 -33.98 13.97
CA ALA A 11 -27.34 -33.64 14.67
C ALA A 11 -26.78 -32.38 13.99
N SER A 12 -26.99 -31.22 14.60
CA SER A 12 -26.29 -29.99 14.23
C SER A 12 -24.82 -30.15 14.60
N LEU A 13 -24.00 -30.48 13.61
CA LEU A 13 -22.55 -30.43 13.71
C LEU A 13 -22.15 -28.95 13.73
N LEU A 14 -22.04 -28.38 14.93
CA LEU A 14 -21.37 -27.10 15.14
C LEU A 14 -19.89 -27.30 14.79
N LEU A 15 -19.53 -26.98 13.55
CA LEU A 15 -18.17 -26.64 13.19
C LEU A 15 -17.85 -25.31 13.91
N ALA A 16 -17.37 -25.42 15.15
CA ALA A 16 -16.60 -24.35 15.74
C ALA A 16 -15.32 -24.26 14.91
N GLY A 17 -15.32 -23.37 13.91
CA GLY A 17 -14.08 -22.87 13.35
C GLY A 17 -13.34 -22.21 14.50
N SER A 18 -12.25 -22.83 14.95
CA SER A 18 -11.27 -22.12 15.75
C SER A 18 -10.77 -20.98 14.88
N ALA A 19 -11.12 -19.73 15.20
CA ALA A 19 -10.35 -18.59 14.75
C ALA A 19 -8.92 -18.85 15.19
N GLN A 20 -8.03 -19.14 14.25
CA GLN A 20 -6.61 -19.16 14.54
C GLN A 20 -6.27 -17.74 15.00
N ALA A 21 -5.64 -17.64 16.17
CA ALA A 21 -4.95 -16.42 16.57
C ALA A 21 -4.06 -15.99 15.39
N GLN A 22 -4.32 -14.82 14.85
CA GLN A 22 -3.51 -14.24 13.79
C GLN A 22 -2.28 -13.64 14.47
N ASP A 23 -1.08 -14.01 14.02
CA ASP A 23 0.17 -13.39 14.47
C ASP A 23 0.28 -11.95 13.92
N ILE A 24 1.24 -11.16 14.42
CA ILE A 24 1.57 -9.85 13.84
C ILE A 24 1.77 -9.95 12.32
N ALA A 25 1.17 -9.02 11.58
CA ALA A 25 1.20 -9.00 10.12
C ALA A 25 1.27 -7.57 9.58
N LEU A 26 1.94 -7.39 8.45
CA LEU A 26 1.95 -6.12 7.73
C LEU A 26 0.54 -5.74 7.26
N GLY A 27 0.17 -4.47 7.41
CA GLY A 27 -1.15 -3.95 7.03
C GLY A 27 -2.29 -4.31 8.00
N LEU A 28 -1.99 -4.83 9.20
CA LEU A 28 -2.99 -4.99 10.26
C LEU A 28 -3.63 -3.64 10.58
N LEU A 29 -4.96 -3.60 10.69
CA LEU A 29 -5.74 -2.42 11.05
C LEU A 29 -6.67 -2.74 12.23
N ASP A 30 -6.72 -1.82 13.19
CA ASP A 30 -7.65 -1.81 14.32
C ASP A 30 -8.33 -0.45 14.37
N ASN A 31 -9.53 -0.40 13.81
CA ASN A 31 -10.34 0.81 13.62
C ASN A 31 -11.52 0.90 14.60
N PHE A 32 -11.64 -0.02 15.56
CA PHE A 32 -12.67 -0.01 16.61
C PHE A 32 -14.16 0.06 16.16
N GLU A 33 -14.43 -0.12 14.87
CA GLU A 33 -15.75 -0.06 14.22
C GLU A 33 -16.70 -1.20 14.62
N ASP A 34 -16.24 -2.15 15.43
CA ASP A 34 -17.06 -3.21 15.98
C ASP A 34 -18.01 -2.72 17.09
N CYS A 35 -18.02 -1.43 17.44
CA CYS A 35 -19.00 -0.86 18.36
C CYS A 35 -20.23 -0.25 17.66
N GLU A 36 -21.32 -1.02 17.58
CA GLU A 36 -22.59 -0.52 16.99
C GLU A 36 -23.52 0.21 17.99
N VAL A 37 -23.36 0.02 19.33
CA VAL A 37 -24.27 0.57 20.36
C VAL A 37 -23.58 0.86 21.71
N PHE A 38 -24.07 1.86 22.47
CA PHE A 38 -23.53 2.22 23.80
C PHE A 38 -24.29 1.60 24.98
N PRO A 39 -23.60 1.10 26.04
CA PRO A 39 -22.15 0.96 26.17
C PRO A 39 -21.61 -0.17 25.27
N CYS A 40 -20.43 0.05 24.67
CA CYS A 40 -19.76 -0.93 23.83
C CYS A 40 -19.45 -2.22 24.61
N ASP A 41 -19.36 -3.35 23.92
CA ASP A 41 -18.85 -4.58 24.52
C ASP A 41 -17.39 -4.35 24.94
N PRO A 42 -16.97 -4.71 26.16
CA PRO A 42 -15.55 -4.66 26.54
C PRO A 42 -14.61 -5.38 25.56
N ALA A 43 -15.11 -6.35 24.80
CA ALA A 43 -14.38 -7.02 23.72
C ALA A 43 -14.01 -6.09 22.55
N THR A 44 -14.71 -4.97 22.38
CA THR A 44 -14.52 -3.97 21.31
C THR A 44 -13.28 -3.10 21.51
N THR A 45 -12.63 -3.19 22.67
CA THR A 45 -11.28 -2.64 22.85
C THR A 45 -10.22 -3.47 22.12
N LEU A 46 -10.58 -4.65 21.57
CA LEU A 46 -9.70 -5.54 20.84
C LEU A 46 -8.37 -5.86 21.57
N GLY A 47 -8.46 -5.92 22.91
CA GLY A 47 -7.36 -6.26 23.81
C GLY A 47 -6.53 -5.07 24.30
N TRP A 48 -6.81 -3.86 23.82
CA TRP A 48 -6.21 -2.62 24.34
C TRP A 48 -6.69 -2.37 25.76
N LYS A 49 -5.74 -2.29 26.69
CA LYS A 49 -6.02 -2.15 28.12
C LYS A 49 -4.94 -1.35 28.82
N GLN A 50 -5.24 -0.93 30.02
CA GLN A 50 -4.25 -0.37 30.94
C GLN A 50 -4.01 -1.33 32.12
N GLY A 51 -2.96 -1.08 32.91
CA GLY A 51 -2.47 -2.00 33.94
C GLY A 51 -3.54 -2.50 34.94
N VAL A 52 -3.37 -3.72 35.46
CA VAL A 52 -4.40 -4.47 36.23
C VAL A 52 -4.79 -3.83 37.58
N LEU A 53 -4.08 -2.80 38.04
CA LEU A 53 -4.32 -2.16 39.35
C LEU A 53 -5.07 -0.83 39.28
N ILE A 54 -5.53 -0.40 38.10
CA ILE A 54 -6.28 0.84 37.97
C ILE A 54 -7.80 0.63 38.10
N PRO A 55 -8.56 1.67 38.47
CA PRO A 55 -10.02 1.62 38.51
C PRO A 55 -10.63 1.31 37.13
N PRO A 56 -11.78 0.60 37.06
CA PRO A 56 -12.45 0.30 35.78
C PRO A 56 -12.77 1.53 34.93
N GLU A 57 -13.01 2.68 35.56
CA GLU A 57 -13.28 3.96 34.90
C GLU A 57 -12.05 4.57 34.18
N SER A 58 -10.85 4.08 34.46
CA SER A 58 -9.63 4.45 33.75
C SER A 58 -9.25 3.45 32.65
N GLN A 59 -9.97 2.32 32.53
CA GLN A 59 -9.73 1.39 31.44
C GLN A 59 -10.14 2.01 30.10
N PRO A 60 -9.40 1.74 29.00
CA PRO A 60 -9.79 2.16 27.68
C PRO A 60 -11.19 1.67 27.32
N MET A 61 -11.93 2.52 26.61
CA MET A 61 -13.31 2.27 26.22
C MET A 61 -13.48 2.63 24.75
N ALA A 62 -14.08 1.73 23.96
CA ALA A 62 -14.56 2.10 22.64
C ALA A 62 -15.74 3.07 22.78
N ILE A 63 -15.71 4.14 22.00
CA ILE A 63 -16.76 5.15 21.89
C ILE A 63 -17.36 5.00 20.48
N PRO A 64 -18.66 4.74 20.33
CA PRO A 64 -19.26 4.38 19.03
C PRO A 64 -19.32 5.50 17.97
N GLY A 65 -18.74 6.67 18.23
CA GLY A 65 -18.89 7.83 17.36
C GLY A 65 -18.02 9.00 17.78
N GLY A 66 -17.62 9.83 16.82
CA GLY A 66 -16.74 10.98 17.04
C GLY A 66 -15.26 10.71 16.76
N GLY A 67 -14.95 9.58 16.11
CA GLY A 67 -13.65 9.20 15.57
C GLY A 67 -13.13 10.16 14.50
N ASP A 68 -12.03 9.79 13.87
CA ASP A 68 -11.32 10.64 12.92
C ASP A 68 -12.16 10.99 11.66
N SER A 69 -13.04 10.07 11.27
CA SER A 69 -13.92 10.13 10.11
C SER A 69 -15.32 10.65 10.45
N GLY A 70 -15.59 10.94 11.73
CA GLY A 70 -16.71 11.76 12.16
C GLY A 70 -17.70 11.07 13.10
N ALA A 71 -18.99 11.38 12.95
CA ALA A 71 -19.99 11.05 13.98
C ALA A 71 -20.35 9.56 14.06
N ASP A 72 -20.18 8.82 12.96
CA ASP A 72 -20.51 7.39 12.84
C ASP A 72 -19.22 6.55 12.76
N ASP A 73 -18.16 7.04 13.40
CA ASP A 73 -16.81 6.49 13.39
C ASP A 73 -16.35 6.30 14.84
N ALA A 74 -16.08 5.07 15.20
CA ALA A 74 -15.80 4.65 16.56
C ALA A 74 -14.31 4.77 16.87
N TYR A 75 -13.98 5.15 18.10
CA TYR A 75 -12.59 5.29 18.52
C TYR A 75 -12.38 4.75 19.92
N LEU A 76 -11.13 4.47 20.29
CA LEU A 76 -10.74 4.08 21.64
C LEU A 76 -10.43 5.33 22.48
N GLU A 77 -11.26 5.62 23.48
CA GLU A 77 -10.98 6.64 24.49
C GLU A 77 -10.14 6.07 25.63
N MET A 78 -9.12 6.83 26.03
CA MET A 78 -8.31 6.57 27.21
C MET A 78 -8.44 7.74 28.19
N SER A 79 -8.74 7.42 29.44
CA SER A 79 -8.89 8.41 30.52
C SER A 79 -7.87 8.17 31.64
N ASP A 80 -6.82 8.99 31.66
CA ASP A 80 -5.81 9.01 32.72
C ASP A 80 -6.14 10.08 33.76
N LEU A 81 -6.27 9.66 35.03
CA LEU A 81 -6.66 10.54 36.13
C LEU A 81 -5.46 11.04 36.96
N GLY A 82 -4.22 10.67 36.61
CA GLY A 82 -3.00 11.09 37.31
C GLY A 82 -2.83 10.56 38.74
N ASP A 83 -3.69 9.64 39.18
CA ASP A 83 -3.74 9.15 40.57
C ASP A 83 -2.84 7.92 40.84
N THR A 84 -2.25 7.32 39.80
CA THR A 84 -1.36 6.15 39.91
C THR A 84 -0.19 6.23 38.91
N PRO A 85 0.94 5.53 39.14
CA PRO A 85 2.05 5.56 38.19
C PRO A 85 1.81 4.73 36.92
N ASN A 86 2.38 5.15 35.79
CA ASN A 86 2.43 4.44 34.49
C ASN A 86 1.12 4.42 33.68
N HIS A 87 0.78 5.56 33.08
CA HIS A 87 -0.47 5.82 32.37
C HIS A 87 -0.31 5.77 30.85
N GLY A 88 -0.19 4.55 30.35
CA GLY A 88 -0.28 4.25 28.93
C GLY A 88 -1.03 2.95 28.69
N MET A 89 -1.55 2.79 27.49
CA MET A 89 -2.25 1.57 27.08
C MET A 89 -1.27 0.58 26.44
N PHE A 90 -1.62 -0.70 26.54
CA PHE A 90 -0.87 -1.75 25.89
C PHE A 90 -1.81 -2.83 25.34
N ASN A 91 -1.31 -3.58 24.37
CA ASN A 91 -1.99 -4.74 23.80
C ASN A 91 -1.05 -5.96 23.82
N GLU A 92 -1.60 -7.12 24.18
CA GLU A 92 -0.91 -8.42 24.31
C GLU A 92 -1.55 -9.49 23.43
N GLU A 93 -2.57 -9.13 22.64
CA GLU A 93 -3.24 -10.09 21.79
C GLU A 93 -2.28 -10.61 20.71
N PRO A 94 -2.45 -11.86 20.25
CA PRO A 94 -1.60 -12.46 19.22
C PRO A 94 -1.40 -11.60 17.97
N ARG A 95 -2.44 -10.85 17.56
CA ARG A 95 -2.39 -9.94 16.40
C ARG A 95 -1.39 -8.78 16.55
N TRP A 96 -1.02 -8.44 17.79
CA TRP A 96 -0.09 -7.35 18.12
C TRP A 96 1.25 -7.84 18.65
N THR A 97 1.45 -9.15 18.75
CA THR A 97 2.64 -9.78 19.34
C THR A 97 3.31 -10.73 18.34
N GLY A 98 4.59 -11.03 18.56
CA GLY A 98 5.37 -11.92 17.69
C GLY A 98 6.65 -11.27 17.14
N ASP A 99 7.08 -11.76 15.97
CA ASP A 99 8.31 -11.34 15.29
C ASP A 99 8.00 -10.24 14.27
N TYR A 100 8.17 -8.98 14.68
CA TYR A 100 7.92 -7.82 13.83
C TYR A 100 8.89 -7.78 12.64
N ILE A 101 10.14 -8.22 12.84
CA ILE A 101 11.16 -8.26 11.78
C ILE A 101 10.75 -9.29 10.72
N ALA A 102 10.33 -10.49 11.11
CA ALA A 102 9.89 -11.51 10.17
C ALA A 102 8.56 -11.14 9.48
N ALA A 103 7.70 -10.38 10.16
CA ALA A 103 6.46 -9.85 9.58
C ALA A 103 6.69 -8.66 8.63
N GLY A 104 7.90 -8.10 8.57
CA GLY A 104 8.21 -6.90 7.78
C GLY A 104 7.59 -5.63 8.33
N VAL A 105 7.21 -5.61 9.62
CA VAL A 105 6.60 -4.46 10.28
C VAL A 105 7.69 -3.67 11.00
N ASN A 106 7.92 -2.44 10.55
CA ASN A 106 8.82 -1.50 11.23
C ASN A 106 8.19 -0.11 11.42
N LYS A 107 6.89 0.02 11.21
CA LYS A 107 6.15 1.27 11.43
C LYS A 107 4.77 0.99 11.99
N VAL A 108 4.31 1.86 12.88
CA VAL A 108 2.93 1.88 13.36
C VAL A 108 2.39 3.29 13.24
N ARG A 109 1.18 3.41 12.69
CA ARG A 109 0.43 4.66 12.63
C ARG A 109 -0.84 4.55 13.45
N VAL A 110 -1.27 5.68 13.98
CA VAL A 110 -2.50 5.81 14.76
C VAL A 110 -3.04 7.22 14.61
N ASN A 111 -4.33 7.36 14.36
CA ASN A 111 -5.04 8.62 14.45
C ASN A 111 -5.30 8.93 15.93
N VAL A 112 -4.90 10.12 16.37
CA VAL A 112 -4.95 10.49 17.78
C VAL A 112 -5.45 11.91 17.98
N THR A 113 -6.26 12.08 19.03
CA THR A 113 -6.75 13.37 19.48
C THR A 113 -6.55 13.53 20.99
N ASN A 114 -6.39 14.78 21.42
CA ASN A 114 -6.20 15.13 22.82
C ASN A 114 -7.40 15.95 23.32
N PHE A 115 -8.21 15.36 24.20
CA PHE A 115 -9.39 16.00 24.79
C PHE A 115 -9.05 16.90 26.00
N SER A 116 -7.78 17.01 26.34
CA SER A 116 -7.31 17.63 27.58
C SER A 116 -6.72 19.01 27.36
N ALA A 117 -6.35 19.68 28.47
CA ALA A 117 -5.75 21.02 28.44
C ALA A 117 -4.21 21.02 28.34
N THR A 118 -3.57 19.85 28.46
CA THR A 118 -2.12 19.70 28.41
C THR A 118 -1.71 18.87 27.21
N PRO A 119 -0.68 19.26 26.45
CA PRO A 119 -0.15 18.45 25.35
C PRO A 119 0.29 17.05 25.82
N LEU A 120 0.13 16.07 24.95
CA LEU A 120 0.61 14.69 25.19
C LEU A 120 1.92 14.49 24.44
N ASN A 121 2.90 13.86 25.09
CA ASN A 121 4.17 13.51 24.49
C ASN A 121 4.14 12.03 24.14
N LEU A 122 3.38 11.66 23.11
CA LEU A 122 3.11 10.27 22.80
C LEU A 122 4.34 9.56 22.27
N ARG A 123 4.49 8.30 22.67
CA ARG A 123 5.53 7.39 22.24
C ARG A 123 4.94 6.01 22.04
N LEU A 124 5.37 5.36 20.97
CA LEU A 124 5.22 3.92 20.82
C LEU A 124 6.29 3.20 21.64
N GLY A 125 5.91 2.09 22.27
CA GLY A 125 6.81 1.15 22.91
C GLY A 125 6.56 -0.30 22.49
N ILE A 126 7.63 -1.09 22.46
CA ILE A 126 7.58 -2.55 22.34
C ILE A 126 8.28 -3.18 23.53
N ARG A 127 7.75 -4.29 24.00
CA ARG A 127 8.32 -5.02 25.12
C ARG A 127 8.26 -6.52 24.88
N ASP A 128 9.32 -7.23 25.23
CA ASP A 128 9.34 -8.69 25.21
C ASP A 128 8.77 -9.28 26.51
N ALA A 129 8.51 -10.60 26.50
CA ALA A 129 7.95 -11.29 27.65
C ALA A 129 8.93 -11.42 28.83
N GLY A 130 10.25 -11.30 28.61
CA GLY A 130 11.31 -11.39 29.61
C GLY A 130 11.43 -12.71 30.39
N GLN A 131 12.64 -13.27 30.47
CA GLN A 131 13.01 -14.23 31.53
C GLN A 131 13.35 -13.46 32.83
N GLY A 132 12.33 -13.12 33.64
CA GLY A 132 12.48 -12.44 34.93
C GLY A 132 12.04 -10.96 34.94
N ALA A 133 11.96 -10.38 36.14
CA ALA A 133 10.94 -9.41 36.61
C ALA A 133 10.49 -8.21 35.75
N SER A 134 11.07 -7.87 34.59
CA SER A 134 10.56 -6.75 33.78
C SER A 134 10.77 -6.81 32.25
N GLY A 135 11.31 -7.88 31.65
CA GLY A 135 11.54 -7.93 30.19
C GLY A 135 12.44 -6.81 29.66
N ASN A 136 12.64 -6.76 28.35
CA ASN A 136 13.26 -5.63 27.65
C ASN A 136 12.16 -4.71 27.13
N CYS A 137 12.33 -3.40 27.28
CA CYS A 137 11.41 -2.40 26.75
C CYS A 137 12.15 -1.32 25.98
N TRP A 138 11.66 -1.08 24.77
CA TRP A 138 12.13 -0.05 23.87
C TRP A 138 10.98 0.89 23.58
N ILE A 139 11.26 2.19 23.55
CA ILE A 139 10.26 3.20 23.16
C ILE A 139 10.86 4.12 22.11
N SER A 140 10.04 4.72 21.26
CA SER A 140 10.46 5.77 20.32
C SER A 140 11.28 6.84 21.04
N ALA A 141 12.40 7.26 20.43
CA ALA A 141 13.38 8.18 21.00
C ALA A 141 12.87 9.62 21.04
N THR A 142 12.05 10.00 20.06
CA THR A 142 11.40 11.30 19.95
C THR A 142 9.90 11.12 20.18
N PRO A 143 9.26 11.92 21.05
CA PRO A 143 7.82 11.85 21.22
C PRO A 143 7.10 12.58 20.08
N PHE A 144 5.93 12.06 19.71
CA PHE A 144 4.95 12.78 18.89
C PHE A 144 4.10 13.66 19.81
N VAL A 145 4.17 14.98 19.62
CA VAL A 145 3.45 15.93 20.48
C VAL A 145 2.02 16.11 19.96
N VAL A 146 1.02 15.67 20.73
CA VAL A 146 -0.39 15.92 20.43
C VAL A 146 -0.85 17.17 21.16
N GLU A 147 -0.91 18.26 20.40
CA GLU A 147 -1.31 19.58 20.88
C GLU A 147 -2.81 19.65 21.19
N THR A 148 -3.17 20.69 21.93
CA THR A 148 -4.58 21.08 22.14
C THR A 148 -4.94 22.19 21.14
N PRO A 149 -6.15 22.25 20.54
CA PRO A 149 -7.36 21.49 20.87
C PRO A 149 -7.71 20.36 19.87
N LEU A 150 -8.42 19.32 20.32
CA LEU A 150 -9.40 18.45 19.61
C LEU A 150 -9.30 18.33 18.07
N VAL A 151 -8.12 18.07 17.53
CA VAL A 151 -7.94 17.75 16.12
C VAL A 151 -7.36 16.36 16.05
N TRP A 152 -8.02 15.48 15.30
CA TRP A 152 -7.47 14.18 14.95
C TRP A 152 -6.20 14.38 14.11
N THR A 153 -5.12 13.77 14.57
CA THR A 153 -3.79 13.86 13.95
C THR A 153 -3.23 12.47 13.75
N ASN A 154 -2.59 12.23 12.61
CA ASN A 154 -1.97 10.93 12.34
C ASN A 154 -0.57 10.90 12.97
N ALA A 155 -0.43 10.18 14.08
CA ALA A 155 0.85 9.93 14.71
C ALA A 155 1.52 8.71 14.08
N GLN A 156 2.81 8.82 13.77
CA GLN A 156 3.58 7.77 13.12
C GLN A 156 4.85 7.47 13.93
N PHE A 157 5.12 6.19 14.11
CA PHE A 157 6.24 5.72 14.92
C PHE A 157 7.00 4.64 14.18
N ILE A 158 8.29 4.89 13.96
CA ILE A 158 9.22 3.93 13.37
C ILE A 158 9.76 3.02 14.48
N ILE A 159 9.68 1.71 14.25
CA ILE A 159 10.21 0.63 15.07
C ILE A 159 11.54 0.19 14.45
N ASP A 160 12.59 0.94 14.74
CA ASP A 160 13.97 0.63 14.35
C ASP A 160 14.94 0.93 15.49
N GLU A 161 16.10 0.25 15.52
CA GLU A 161 17.11 0.48 16.55
C GLU A 161 17.61 1.94 16.57
N SER A 162 17.66 2.60 15.41
CA SER A 162 18.10 3.99 15.30
C SER A 162 17.07 5.01 15.80
N THR A 163 15.79 4.65 15.82
CA THR A 163 14.68 5.53 16.20
C THR A 163 14.13 5.25 17.60
N MET A 164 14.60 4.19 18.26
CA MET A 164 14.13 3.76 19.57
C MET A 164 15.25 3.80 20.63
N ILE A 165 14.84 3.97 21.89
CA ILE A 165 15.71 3.93 23.07
C ILE A 165 15.27 2.81 24.00
N GLN A 166 16.25 2.05 24.50
CA GLN A 166 16.01 1.06 25.55
C GLN A 166 15.80 1.77 26.89
N VAL A 167 14.65 1.53 27.51
CA VAL A 167 14.30 2.10 28.82
C VAL A 167 14.29 1.07 29.94
N GLU A 168 14.11 -0.21 29.60
CA GLU A 168 14.18 -1.32 30.55
C GLU A 168 14.91 -2.52 29.93
N GLY A 169 15.57 -3.30 30.78
CA GLY A 169 16.29 -4.50 30.37
C GLY A 169 17.72 -4.24 29.89
N THR A 170 18.33 -5.28 29.33
CA THR A 170 19.73 -5.26 28.82
C THR A 170 19.91 -6.08 27.54
N GLY A 171 18.81 -6.63 27.00
CA GLY A 171 18.80 -7.35 25.73
C GLY A 171 18.88 -6.40 24.55
N THR A 172 19.02 -6.95 23.35
CA THR A 172 19.16 -6.17 22.13
C THR A 172 17.79 -5.70 21.61
N PHE A 173 17.81 -4.69 20.73
CA PHE A 173 16.62 -4.30 19.98
C PHE A 173 16.11 -5.46 19.15
N GLU A 174 17.00 -6.11 18.38
CA GLU A 174 16.64 -7.24 17.51
C GLU A 174 15.94 -8.37 18.29
N ASP A 175 16.48 -8.79 19.43
CA ASP A 175 15.84 -9.83 20.26
C ASP A 175 14.45 -9.41 20.73
N THR A 176 14.27 -8.13 21.08
CA THR A 176 12.98 -7.59 21.54
C THR A 176 11.97 -7.55 20.38
N ALA A 177 12.38 -7.01 19.22
CA ALA A 177 11.54 -6.88 18.04
C ALA A 177 11.14 -8.23 17.42
N ARG A 178 11.97 -9.27 17.59
CA ARG A 178 11.61 -10.65 17.21
C ARG A 178 10.65 -11.34 18.17
N ASN A 179 10.50 -10.83 19.39
CA ASN A 179 9.75 -11.48 20.45
C ASN A 179 8.84 -10.50 21.20
N VAL A 180 8.19 -9.59 20.46
CA VAL A 180 7.30 -8.58 21.04
C VAL A 180 6.15 -9.30 21.72
N ALA A 181 6.00 -9.07 23.03
CA ALA A 181 4.92 -9.60 23.85
C ALA A 181 3.90 -8.52 24.22
N GLN A 182 4.28 -7.25 24.12
CA GLN A 182 3.42 -6.10 24.33
C GLN A 182 3.80 -4.98 23.38
N ILE A 183 2.81 -4.44 22.67
CA ILE A 183 2.88 -3.11 22.07
C ILE A 183 2.25 -2.11 23.04
N ARG A 184 2.78 -0.89 23.09
CA ARG A 184 2.39 0.14 24.04
C ARG A 184 2.26 1.50 23.37
N ILE A 185 1.28 2.27 23.78
CA ILE A 185 1.22 3.72 23.54
C ILE A 185 1.24 4.40 24.90
N ILE A 186 2.24 5.25 25.09
CA ILE A 186 2.50 5.93 26.36
C ILE A 186 2.67 7.42 26.10
N SER A 187 2.35 8.27 27.07
CA SER A 187 2.82 9.65 27.09
C SER A 187 4.07 9.73 27.95
N SER A 188 5.19 10.20 27.41
CA SER A 188 6.38 10.49 28.21
C SER A 188 7.21 11.60 27.59
N GLU A 189 7.46 12.67 28.34
CA GLU A 189 8.33 13.75 27.86
C GLU A 189 9.78 13.28 27.86
N ALA A 190 10.23 12.70 28.97
CA ALA A 190 11.63 12.34 29.18
C ALA A 190 12.04 11.02 28.50
N GLY A 191 11.09 10.17 28.11
CA GLY A 191 11.36 8.89 27.45
C GLY A 191 12.12 7.91 28.36
N LYS A 192 11.72 7.76 29.62
CA LYS A 192 12.48 6.99 30.61
C LYS A 192 11.76 5.74 31.14
N LEU A 193 10.47 5.62 30.90
CA LEU A 193 9.63 4.60 31.53
C LEU A 193 8.86 3.84 30.46
N CYS A 194 8.87 2.50 30.55
CA CYS A 194 8.07 1.66 29.66
C CYS A 194 6.56 1.85 29.89
N GLY A 195 6.18 2.39 31.05
CA GLY A 195 4.81 2.67 31.45
C GLY A 195 4.31 4.08 31.17
N GLY A 196 5.17 4.99 30.69
CA GLY A 196 4.83 6.41 30.54
C GLY A 196 4.97 7.22 31.82
N ASP A 197 4.73 8.52 31.69
CA ASP A 197 4.68 9.49 32.78
C ASP A 197 3.27 9.54 33.38
N ASP A 198 3.15 10.06 34.60
CA ASP A 198 1.85 10.25 35.27
C ASP A 198 1.19 11.51 34.70
N ILE A 199 0.14 11.32 33.92
CA ILE A 199 -0.59 12.40 33.26
C ILE A 199 -2.06 12.41 33.69
N ASN A 200 -2.66 13.60 33.68
CA ASN A 200 -4.10 13.76 33.87
C ASN A 200 -4.68 14.24 32.53
N ALA A 201 -5.07 13.27 31.69
CA ALA A 201 -5.53 13.54 30.35
C ALA A 201 -6.51 12.47 29.84
N ILE A 202 -7.48 12.93 29.07
CA ILE A 202 -8.34 12.15 28.20
C ILE A 202 -7.83 12.29 26.77
N SER A 203 -7.69 11.17 26.07
CA SER A 203 -7.24 11.09 24.67
C SER A 203 -8.05 10.06 23.89
N GLY A 204 -8.14 10.23 22.58
CA GLY A 204 -8.81 9.30 21.67
C GLY A 204 -7.83 8.74 20.66
N TYR A 205 -7.94 7.46 20.36
CA TYR A 205 -7.08 6.73 19.44
C TYR A 205 -7.93 5.95 18.45
N ASP A 206 -7.51 5.96 17.20
CA ASP A 206 -8.26 5.37 16.11
C ASP A 206 -7.30 4.89 15.01
N ASP A 207 -7.76 3.97 14.16
CA ASP A 207 -7.00 3.41 13.02
C ASP A 207 -5.56 3.01 13.38
N PHE A 208 -5.39 2.15 14.39
CA PHE A 208 -4.08 1.57 14.67
C PHE A 208 -3.66 0.65 13.52
N GLN A 209 -2.64 1.07 12.78
CA GLN A 209 -2.17 0.38 11.59
C GLN A 209 -0.69 0.02 11.65
N THR A 210 -0.35 -1.21 11.27
CA THR A 210 1.05 -1.63 11.08
C THR A 210 1.48 -1.45 9.62
N ASP A 211 2.64 -0.88 9.40
CA ASP A 211 3.21 -0.61 8.07
C ASP A 211 4.70 -0.98 8.01
N ALA A 212 5.26 -0.76 6.82
CA ALA A 212 6.68 -0.84 6.52
C ALA A 212 7.17 0.48 5.93
N ASP A 213 8.38 0.88 6.29
CA ASP A 213 9.09 2.09 5.88
C ASP A 213 10.58 1.76 5.93
N THR A 214 11.10 1.21 4.83
CA THR A 214 12.36 0.44 4.84
C THR A 214 13.60 1.32 4.87
N ASP A 215 13.52 2.52 4.30
CA ASP A 215 14.60 3.49 4.25
C ASP A 215 14.49 4.59 5.33
N LEU A 216 13.42 4.55 6.13
CA LEU A 216 13.19 5.37 7.33
C LEU A 216 13.03 6.85 7.01
N ASP A 217 12.44 7.16 5.85
CA ASP A 217 12.27 8.53 5.37
C ASP A 217 10.93 9.15 5.81
N GLY A 218 10.03 8.32 6.35
CA GLY A 218 8.72 8.72 6.85
C GLY A 218 7.56 8.40 5.90
N VAL A 219 7.83 7.89 4.71
CA VAL A 219 6.86 7.42 3.73
C VAL A 219 6.71 5.92 3.82
N ASN A 220 5.49 5.41 3.77
CA ASN A 220 5.28 3.97 3.83
C ASN A 220 5.72 3.33 2.51
N ASN A 221 6.31 2.14 2.54
CA ASN A 221 6.73 1.39 1.36
C ASN A 221 5.65 1.29 0.26
N THR A 222 4.36 1.23 0.64
CA THR A 222 3.23 1.14 -0.30
C THR A 222 2.89 2.45 -1.00
N GLN A 223 3.46 3.55 -0.53
CA GLN A 223 3.29 4.91 -1.02
C GLN A 223 4.64 5.56 -1.40
N ASP A 224 5.74 4.82 -1.28
CA ASP A 224 7.10 5.29 -1.43
C ASP A 224 7.67 4.97 -2.82
N ASN A 225 7.92 6.02 -3.61
CA ASN A 225 8.49 5.90 -4.95
C ASN A 225 9.99 5.54 -4.96
N CYS A 226 10.65 5.45 -3.80
CA CYS A 226 12.01 4.97 -3.63
C CYS A 226 12.23 4.15 -2.35
N THR A 227 11.51 3.04 -2.18
CA THR A 227 11.52 2.12 -0.99
C THR A 227 12.85 1.75 -0.32
N LEU A 228 14.03 2.02 -0.92
CA LEU A 228 15.35 1.76 -0.34
C LEU A 228 16.25 3.01 -0.25
N VAL A 229 15.78 4.18 -0.68
CA VAL A 229 16.56 5.43 -0.77
C VAL A 229 15.72 6.59 -0.28
N ALA A 230 16.00 7.03 0.95
CA ALA A 230 15.23 8.05 1.62
C ALA A 230 15.05 9.33 0.78
N ASN A 231 13.79 9.62 0.47
CA ASN A 231 13.35 10.81 -0.28
C ASN A 231 11.99 11.31 0.25
N PRO A 232 11.96 11.95 1.44
CA PRO A 232 10.71 12.33 2.10
C PRO A 232 9.79 13.27 1.30
N ASP A 233 10.34 13.95 0.29
CA ASP A 233 9.62 14.83 -0.63
C ASP A 233 8.95 14.08 -1.80
N GLN A 234 9.31 12.82 -2.02
CA GLN A 234 8.74 11.92 -3.02
C GLN A 234 8.76 12.53 -4.43
N THR A 235 9.78 13.33 -4.72
CA THR A 235 9.92 14.00 -6.01
C THR A 235 10.07 12.96 -7.12
N ASP A 236 9.22 13.10 -8.15
CA ASP A 236 9.13 12.26 -9.34
C ASP A 236 8.87 13.21 -10.53
N SER A 237 9.94 13.56 -11.24
CA SER A 237 9.95 14.68 -12.20
C SER A 237 9.42 14.31 -13.57
N ASP A 238 9.51 13.04 -13.95
CA ASP A 238 8.89 12.53 -15.17
C ASP A 238 7.50 11.95 -14.86
N GLY A 239 7.27 11.28 -13.73
CA GLY A 239 5.98 10.73 -13.33
C GLY A 239 5.87 9.22 -13.55
N ASP A 240 6.99 8.51 -13.67
CA ASP A 240 7.04 7.07 -13.89
C ASP A 240 6.82 6.23 -12.60
N ARG A 241 6.71 6.94 -11.46
CA ARG A 241 6.54 6.42 -10.09
C ARG A 241 7.79 5.81 -9.47
N TYR A 242 8.96 5.99 -10.08
CA TYR A 242 10.24 5.95 -9.40
C TYR A 242 10.63 7.39 -9.01
N GLY A 243 11.06 7.59 -7.78
CA GLY A 243 11.49 8.92 -7.35
C GLY A 243 12.83 9.28 -7.97
N ASN A 244 13.06 10.57 -8.24
CA ASN A 244 14.33 11.11 -8.72
C ASN A 244 15.54 10.53 -7.96
N ALA A 245 15.40 10.29 -6.65
CA ALA A 245 16.46 9.80 -5.78
C ALA A 245 16.95 8.38 -6.10
N CYS A 246 16.08 7.52 -6.63
CA CYS A 246 16.38 6.12 -6.98
C CYS A 246 16.23 5.83 -8.47
N ASP A 247 15.92 6.85 -9.25
CA ASP A 247 15.82 6.77 -10.70
C ASP A 247 17.06 7.39 -11.38
N GLY A 248 17.65 6.63 -12.30
CA GLY A 248 18.71 7.11 -13.19
C GLY A 248 18.44 6.80 -14.65
N ASP A 249 17.28 6.21 -14.97
CA ASP A 249 16.85 5.81 -16.31
C ASP A 249 16.09 6.99 -16.94
N PHE A 250 16.74 8.14 -17.07
CA PHE A 250 16.08 9.39 -17.50
C PHE A 250 15.44 9.35 -18.90
N ASN A 251 15.60 8.25 -19.64
CA ASN A 251 14.96 8.00 -20.91
C ASN A 251 13.57 7.34 -20.76
N ASP A 252 13.18 7.02 -19.54
CA ASP A 252 11.83 6.64 -19.15
C ASP A 252 10.95 7.88 -18.84
N GLY A 253 9.76 7.61 -18.31
CA GLY A 253 8.81 8.61 -17.89
C GLY A 253 7.41 8.03 -17.72
N PRO A 254 6.40 8.88 -17.49
CA PRO A 254 5.03 8.44 -17.18
C PRO A 254 4.39 7.72 -18.37
N PHE A 255 4.95 7.94 -19.57
CA PHE A 255 4.46 7.49 -20.86
C PHE A 255 5.58 6.96 -21.77
N VAL A 256 6.86 7.16 -21.47
CA VAL A 256 7.95 6.68 -22.33
C VAL A 256 8.49 5.43 -21.68
N GLY A 257 8.24 4.27 -22.28
CA GLY A 257 8.90 3.04 -21.88
C GLY A 257 10.38 3.16 -22.18
N GLY A 258 11.17 3.58 -21.19
CA GLY A 258 12.62 3.48 -21.23
C GLY A 258 13.06 2.03 -21.31
N ASP A 259 14.34 1.81 -21.55
CA ASP A 259 14.91 0.46 -21.60
C ASP A 259 15.04 -0.19 -20.21
N CYS A 260 14.53 0.47 -19.16
CA CYS A 260 14.49 -0.01 -17.78
C CYS A 260 15.90 -0.32 -17.26
N ILE A 261 16.87 0.44 -17.74
CA ILE A 261 18.28 0.26 -17.41
C ILE A 261 19.03 1.57 -17.58
N VAL A 262 19.72 1.98 -16.52
CA VAL A 262 20.59 3.15 -16.58
C VAL A 262 21.81 2.85 -17.47
N ASP A 263 21.88 3.47 -18.65
CA ASP A 263 22.90 3.19 -19.65
C ASP A 263 23.48 4.46 -20.33
N LEU A 264 24.07 4.31 -21.52
CA LEU A 264 24.68 5.42 -22.24
C LEU A 264 23.66 6.40 -22.85
N ASN A 265 22.40 5.97 -23.03
CA ASN A 265 21.29 6.81 -23.46
C ASN A 265 20.97 7.83 -22.35
N ASP A 266 20.88 7.40 -21.10
CA ASP A 266 20.65 8.27 -19.94
C ASP A 266 21.83 9.21 -19.71
N LEU A 267 23.04 8.70 -19.96
CA LEU A 267 24.24 9.53 -19.88
C LEU A 267 24.22 10.66 -20.93
N ALA A 268 23.57 10.44 -22.07
CA ALA A 268 23.39 11.49 -23.08
C ALA A 268 22.38 12.54 -22.61
N ILE A 269 21.36 12.15 -21.85
CA ILE A 269 20.33 13.04 -21.30
C ILE A 269 20.93 13.93 -20.22
N ILE A 270 21.60 13.37 -19.20
CA ILE A 270 22.28 14.17 -18.16
C ILE A 270 23.36 15.08 -18.76
N ARG A 271 24.04 14.63 -19.82
CA ARG A 271 25.03 15.46 -20.53
C ARG A 271 24.39 16.67 -21.21
N SER A 272 23.14 16.60 -21.63
CA SER A 272 22.44 17.71 -22.31
C SER A 272 22.09 18.85 -21.35
N SER A 273 21.87 18.53 -20.08
CA SER A 273 21.53 19.46 -18.99
C SER A 273 22.69 19.73 -18.03
N PHE A 274 23.85 19.07 -18.19
CA PHE A 274 24.98 19.20 -17.26
C PHE A 274 25.46 20.66 -17.08
N LEU A 275 25.73 21.05 -15.82
CA LEU A 275 26.06 22.41 -15.37
C LEU A 275 24.94 23.43 -15.60
N SER A 276 23.69 22.99 -15.64
CA SER A 276 22.51 23.87 -15.59
C SER A 276 21.95 23.94 -14.18
N GLN A 277 21.15 24.98 -13.91
CA GLN A 277 20.41 25.14 -12.67
C GLN A 277 18.98 25.61 -12.98
N THR A 278 18.11 25.52 -11.98
CA THR A 278 16.71 25.98 -12.09
C THR A 278 16.65 27.40 -12.68
N GLY A 279 15.94 27.52 -13.80
CA GLY A 279 15.78 28.78 -14.55
C GLY A 279 16.66 28.91 -15.80
N ASP A 280 17.65 28.03 -15.97
CA ASP A 280 18.40 27.94 -17.22
C ASP A 280 17.57 27.26 -18.32
N ALA A 281 17.83 27.63 -19.58
CA ALA A 281 17.06 27.12 -20.72
C ALA A 281 17.26 25.62 -21.00
N ASN A 282 18.36 25.04 -20.52
CA ASN A 282 18.72 23.63 -20.68
C ASN A 282 18.60 22.83 -19.37
N TYR A 283 18.00 23.41 -18.33
CA TYR A 283 17.72 22.68 -17.11
C TYR A 283 16.67 21.60 -17.35
N ASN A 284 16.97 20.39 -16.89
CA ASN A 284 16.05 19.26 -16.92
C ASN A 284 15.91 18.70 -15.50
N PRO A 285 14.73 18.82 -14.85
CA PRO A 285 14.53 18.36 -13.48
C PRO A 285 14.64 16.84 -13.33
N VAL A 286 14.39 16.05 -14.37
CA VAL A 286 14.57 14.58 -14.35
C VAL A 286 16.03 14.21 -14.08
N THR A 287 16.96 15.05 -14.56
CA THR A 287 18.41 14.81 -14.37
C THR A 287 18.99 15.45 -13.10
N ASP A 288 18.15 16.11 -12.29
CA ASP A 288 18.50 16.63 -10.96
C ASP A 288 18.06 15.59 -9.91
N ILE A 289 18.85 14.52 -9.81
CA ILE A 289 18.56 13.35 -8.96
C ILE A 289 18.56 13.75 -7.48
N VAL A 290 19.52 14.59 -7.06
CA VAL A 290 19.62 15.01 -5.65
C VAL A 290 18.65 16.14 -5.30
N PHE A 291 17.92 16.63 -6.29
CA PHE A 291 16.94 17.70 -6.19
C PHE A 291 17.48 18.97 -5.50
N ASP A 292 18.73 19.33 -5.82
CA ASP A 292 19.40 20.50 -5.25
C ASP A 292 19.22 21.78 -6.11
N GLY A 293 18.47 21.65 -7.21
CA GLY A 293 18.18 22.70 -8.17
C GLY A 293 19.27 22.88 -9.22
N ALA A 294 20.27 21.99 -9.30
CA ALA A 294 21.38 22.07 -10.25
C ALA A 294 21.87 20.72 -10.75
N VAL A 295 21.83 20.49 -12.06
CA VAL A 295 22.38 19.28 -12.68
C VAL A 295 23.90 19.37 -12.73
N ASN A 296 24.59 18.63 -11.85
CA ASN A 296 26.02 18.74 -11.62
C ASN A 296 26.70 17.38 -11.34
N LEU A 297 27.90 17.43 -10.74
CA LEU A 297 28.68 16.22 -10.44
C LEU A 297 28.04 15.33 -9.37
N LEU A 298 27.15 15.86 -8.54
CA LEU A 298 26.39 15.08 -7.56
C LEU A 298 25.41 14.14 -8.28
N ASP A 299 24.64 14.66 -9.24
CA ASP A 299 23.71 13.85 -10.04
C ASP A 299 24.44 12.80 -10.86
N LEU A 300 25.54 13.19 -11.50
CA LEU A 300 26.35 12.25 -12.26
C LEU A 300 26.97 11.15 -11.37
N ALA A 301 27.28 11.46 -10.11
CA ALA A 301 27.79 10.47 -9.16
C ALA A 301 26.69 9.49 -8.73
N GLN A 302 25.45 9.96 -8.56
CA GLN A 302 24.30 9.13 -8.19
C GLN A 302 23.86 8.25 -9.37
N MET A 303 23.69 8.83 -10.56
CA MET A 303 23.43 8.08 -11.79
C MET A 303 24.49 7.00 -12.04
N ARG A 304 25.77 7.30 -11.78
CA ARG A 304 26.86 6.30 -11.90
C ARG A 304 26.68 5.12 -10.94
N ALA A 305 26.10 5.33 -9.75
CA ALA A 305 25.84 4.25 -8.81
C ALA A 305 24.72 3.30 -9.31
N LEU A 306 23.84 3.81 -10.17
CA LEU A 306 22.73 3.09 -10.78
C LEU A 306 23.06 2.50 -12.16
N PHE A 307 24.23 2.81 -12.74
CA PHE A 307 24.61 2.36 -14.07
C PHE A 307 24.54 0.83 -14.24
N LEU A 308 23.81 0.37 -15.26
CA LEU A 308 23.42 -1.01 -15.57
C LEU A 308 22.43 -1.65 -14.58
N ALA A 309 21.78 -0.86 -13.73
CA ALA A 309 20.68 -1.30 -12.88
C ALA A 309 19.34 -0.73 -13.42
N PRO A 310 18.21 -1.39 -13.13
CA PRO A 310 16.90 -0.77 -13.32
C PRO A 310 16.68 0.37 -12.32
N PRO A 311 15.76 1.32 -12.59
CA PRO A 311 15.34 2.32 -11.62
C PRO A 311 14.62 1.69 -10.41
N GLY A 312 14.54 2.44 -9.31
CA GLY A 312 13.92 2.01 -8.07
C GLY A 312 14.84 1.14 -7.18
N PRO A 313 14.27 0.24 -6.35
CA PRO A 313 12.86 -0.14 -6.27
C PRO A 313 11.94 0.94 -5.70
N GLY A 314 10.68 0.97 -6.14
CA GLY A 314 9.69 1.99 -5.84
C GLY A 314 8.28 1.59 -6.29
N LEU A 315 7.39 2.56 -6.44
CA LEU A 315 6.02 2.35 -6.93
C LEU A 315 5.93 2.13 -8.45
N GLY A 316 7.00 2.45 -9.18
CA GLY A 316 7.14 2.22 -10.61
C GLY A 316 7.22 0.75 -10.96
N SER A 317 6.97 0.44 -12.24
CA SER A 317 7.14 -0.90 -12.79
C SER A 317 7.99 -0.83 -14.06
N CYS A 318 9.27 -1.18 -13.91
CA CYS A 318 10.12 -1.53 -15.03
C CYS A 318 9.50 -2.66 -15.87
N GLY A 319 9.57 -2.55 -17.19
CA GLY A 319 9.40 -3.68 -18.11
C GLY A 319 8.10 -3.75 -18.90
N CYS A 320 7.24 -2.74 -18.85
CA CYS A 320 6.07 -2.65 -19.74
C CYS A 320 5.92 -1.27 -20.32
N GLY A 321 6.81 -0.90 -21.24
CA GLY A 321 6.56 0.26 -22.07
C GLY A 321 5.20 0.13 -22.74
N PRO A 322 4.38 1.18 -22.76
CA PRO A 322 3.32 1.25 -23.74
C PRO A 322 3.91 1.66 -25.11
N ASP A 323 3.65 0.83 -26.11
CA ASP A 323 3.39 1.29 -27.47
C ASP A 323 2.06 2.09 -27.54
N ASN A 324 1.27 2.12 -26.45
CA ASN A 324 -0.09 2.62 -26.43
C ASN A 324 -0.26 4.15 -26.43
N ASN A 325 0.79 4.97 -26.52
CA ASN A 325 0.58 6.42 -26.72
C ASN A 325 0.21 6.77 -28.16
N ASP A 326 0.48 5.88 -29.11
CA ASP A 326 -0.05 5.96 -30.47
C ASP A 326 -1.42 5.27 -30.53
N ALA A 327 -2.40 5.86 -29.85
CA ALA A 327 -3.81 5.63 -30.15
C ALA A 327 -4.13 6.23 -31.53
N GLY A 328 -3.56 5.66 -32.60
CA GLY A 328 -4.01 5.92 -33.95
C GLY A 328 -5.45 5.39 -34.10
N PRO A 329 -6.40 6.15 -34.65
CA PRO A 329 -7.77 5.67 -34.79
C PRO A 329 -7.91 4.71 -35.96
N ASP A 330 -8.50 3.52 -35.76
CA ASP A 330 -9.09 2.72 -36.85
C ASP A 330 -10.18 1.70 -36.45
N PHE A 331 -10.68 1.69 -35.21
CA PHE A 331 -12.02 1.14 -34.90
C PHE A 331 -13.06 2.24 -35.12
N ALA A 332 -13.48 2.43 -36.37
CA ALA A 332 -14.43 3.46 -36.76
C ALA A 332 -14.08 4.90 -36.33
N GLY A 333 -12.80 5.19 -36.11
CA GLY A 333 -12.34 6.50 -35.64
C GLY A 333 -12.09 6.58 -34.13
N GLU A 334 -12.36 5.50 -33.39
CA GLU A 334 -12.25 5.45 -31.93
C GLU A 334 -11.02 4.67 -31.45
N VAL A 335 -10.66 4.95 -30.19
CA VAL A 335 -9.62 4.23 -29.46
C VAL A 335 -10.20 2.98 -28.81
N VAL A 336 -9.47 1.86 -28.93
CA VAL A 336 -9.83 0.60 -28.27
C VAL A 336 -8.96 0.36 -27.05
N PHE A 337 -9.57 -0.19 -26.01
CA PHE A 337 -9.00 -0.45 -24.71
C PHE A 337 -9.15 -1.92 -24.33
N LEU A 338 -8.18 -2.43 -23.58
CA LEU A 338 -8.37 -3.64 -22.78
C LEU A 338 -8.90 -3.24 -21.42
N ARG A 339 -10.09 -3.72 -21.07
CA ARG A 339 -10.80 -3.34 -19.86
C ARG A 339 -11.04 -4.57 -19.01
N GLY A 340 -10.78 -4.50 -17.71
CA GLY A 340 -10.95 -5.66 -16.84
C GLY A 340 -10.29 -5.48 -15.47
N GLY A 341 -10.49 -6.47 -14.60
CA GLY A 341 -9.92 -6.49 -13.26
C GLY A 341 -8.39 -6.69 -13.22
N LEU A 342 -7.76 -7.03 -14.36
CA LEU A 342 -6.30 -7.14 -14.45
C LEU A 342 -5.55 -5.84 -14.71
N ILE A 343 -6.25 -4.74 -15.04
CA ILE A 343 -5.59 -3.50 -15.52
C ILE A 343 -6.08 -2.29 -14.74
N ASN A 344 -7.40 -2.08 -14.68
CA ASN A 344 -7.97 -0.84 -14.13
C ASN A 344 -9.44 -0.95 -13.69
N ASP A 345 -9.87 -2.10 -13.20
CA ASP A 345 -11.25 -2.33 -12.73
C ASP A 345 -12.32 -1.84 -13.71
N TRP A 346 -12.11 -2.12 -15.01
CA TRP A 346 -13.01 -1.79 -16.12
C TRP A 346 -12.99 -0.34 -16.61
N GLY A 347 -12.04 0.49 -16.20
CA GLY A 347 -11.85 1.84 -16.72
C GLY A 347 -11.39 1.92 -18.18
N ALA A 348 -11.33 3.13 -18.74
CA ALA A 348 -10.69 3.43 -20.03
C ALA A 348 -9.82 4.67 -19.88
N VAL A 349 -8.51 4.52 -20.03
CA VAL A 349 -7.50 5.56 -19.79
C VAL A 349 -6.43 5.46 -20.86
N VAL A 350 -6.33 6.49 -21.70
CA VAL A 350 -5.29 6.59 -22.74
C VAL A 350 -3.91 6.68 -22.06
N GLY A 351 -2.92 5.96 -22.60
CA GLY A 351 -1.59 5.80 -22.01
C GLY A 351 -1.48 4.69 -20.97
N SER A 352 -2.61 4.12 -20.53
CA SER A 352 -2.63 3.10 -19.46
C SER A 352 -3.14 1.75 -19.95
N ASN A 353 -4.29 1.72 -20.63
CA ASN A 353 -4.91 0.45 -21.05
C ASN A 353 -5.49 0.48 -22.47
N ASN A 354 -5.19 1.53 -23.23
CA ASN A 354 -5.54 1.53 -24.65
C ASN A 354 -4.58 0.64 -25.44
N ALA A 355 -5.02 0.23 -26.63
CA ALA A 355 -4.19 -0.48 -27.57
C ALA A 355 -3.61 0.50 -28.61
N ALA A 356 -2.32 0.37 -28.87
CA ALA A 356 -1.61 1.03 -29.95
C ALA A 356 -2.10 0.51 -31.30
N PHE A 357 -2.35 1.39 -32.26
CA PHE A 357 -2.72 0.96 -33.60
C PHE A 357 -1.48 0.73 -34.48
N LEU A 358 -1.31 -0.50 -34.98
CA LEU A 358 -0.14 -0.93 -35.76
C LEU A 358 -0.35 -0.87 -37.28
N GLY A 359 -1.56 -0.57 -37.75
CA GLY A 359 -1.93 -0.67 -39.18
C GLY A 359 -2.79 -1.90 -39.49
N GLU A 360 -3.59 -1.81 -40.55
CA GLU A 360 -4.36 -2.95 -41.11
C GLU A 360 -5.26 -3.70 -40.10
N GLY A 361 -5.85 -2.98 -39.12
CA GLY A 361 -6.70 -3.57 -38.08
C GLY A 361 -5.94 -4.37 -37.01
N ALA A 362 -4.62 -4.22 -36.92
CA ALA A 362 -3.81 -4.82 -35.85
C ALA A 362 -3.54 -3.81 -34.73
N TYR A 363 -3.66 -4.27 -33.48
CA TYR A 363 -3.43 -3.48 -32.29
C TYR A 363 -2.62 -4.25 -31.27
N GLN A 364 -1.94 -3.50 -30.41
CA GLN A 364 -1.13 -4.06 -29.35
C GLN A 364 -1.26 -3.26 -28.06
N ALA A 365 -1.32 -3.95 -26.94
CA ALA A 365 -1.30 -3.33 -25.62
C ALA A 365 -0.35 -4.10 -24.71
N ARG A 366 0.49 -3.38 -23.97
CA ARG A 366 1.43 -3.93 -22.99
C ARG A 366 1.23 -3.23 -21.67
N PHE A 367 1.19 -4.00 -20.59
CA PHE A 367 1.10 -3.47 -19.23
C PHE A 367 1.50 -4.57 -18.23
N PRO A 368 1.94 -4.18 -17.01
CA PRO A 368 2.33 -5.14 -15.99
C PRO A 368 1.07 -5.81 -15.43
N VAL A 369 1.16 -7.12 -15.17
CA VAL A 369 0.04 -7.89 -14.61
C VAL A 369 0.52 -8.75 -13.45
N ALA A 370 -0.24 -8.73 -12.34
CA ALA A 370 0.00 -9.57 -11.19
C ALA A 370 -0.48 -11.03 -11.43
N PRO A 371 0.12 -12.03 -10.75
CA PRO A 371 -0.35 -13.42 -10.83
C PRO A 371 -1.81 -13.54 -10.41
N GLY A 372 -2.59 -14.32 -11.14
CA GLY A 372 -4.01 -14.51 -10.82
C GLY A 372 -4.87 -14.92 -12.01
N ASN A 373 -6.15 -15.16 -11.74
CA ASN A 373 -7.17 -15.37 -12.76
C ASN A 373 -7.98 -14.09 -12.91
N TRP A 374 -7.95 -13.50 -14.08
CA TRP A 374 -8.52 -12.17 -14.30
C TRP A 374 -9.51 -12.13 -15.44
N GLY A 375 -10.59 -11.35 -15.28
CA GLY A 375 -11.58 -11.08 -16.33
C GLY A 375 -11.22 -9.85 -17.16
N PHE A 376 -11.41 -9.89 -18.47
CA PHE A 376 -11.22 -8.75 -19.37
C PHE A 376 -12.08 -8.78 -20.64
N LYS A 377 -12.14 -7.64 -21.31
CA LYS A 377 -12.78 -7.39 -22.60
C LYS A 377 -11.95 -6.43 -23.45
N VAL A 378 -12.21 -6.44 -24.76
CA VAL A 378 -11.71 -5.43 -25.70
C VAL A 378 -12.87 -4.49 -26.03
N ALA A 379 -12.76 -3.20 -25.73
CA ALA A 379 -13.88 -2.27 -25.91
C ALA A 379 -13.46 -0.81 -26.13
N THR A 380 -14.35 -0.01 -26.73
CA THR A 380 -14.23 1.46 -26.74
C THR A 380 -14.59 2.05 -25.37
N GLU A 381 -14.25 3.32 -25.14
CA GLU A 381 -14.55 4.04 -23.89
C GLU A 381 -16.05 4.00 -23.56
N ASP A 382 -16.88 4.25 -24.57
CA ASP A 382 -18.34 4.34 -24.48
C ASP A 382 -19.07 3.00 -24.58
N TRP A 383 -18.33 1.89 -24.79
CA TRP A 383 -18.84 0.54 -25.05
C TRP A 383 -19.75 0.41 -26.29
N ALA A 384 -19.93 1.47 -27.08
CA ALA A 384 -20.96 1.51 -28.12
C ALA A 384 -20.47 0.98 -29.47
N ILE A 385 -19.17 1.11 -29.74
CA ILE A 385 -18.57 0.83 -31.05
C ILE A 385 -17.77 -0.49 -31.02
N ALA A 386 -17.06 -0.76 -29.93
CA ALA A 386 -16.43 -2.05 -29.68
C ALA A 386 -16.81 -2.56 -28.30
N GLU A 387 -17.32 -3.79 -28.25
CA GLU A 387 -17.41 -4.61 -27.03
C GLU A 387 -17.26 -6.07 -27.44
N TYR A 388 -16.03 -6.58 -27.34
CA TYR A 388 -15.70 -7.95 -27.70
C TYR A 388 -15.29 -8.76 -26.48
N SER A 389 -15.84 -9.97 -26.39
CA SER A 389 -15.53 -10.92 -25.33
C SER A 389 -15.64 -12.37 -25.82
N PHE A 390 -15.24 -13.30 -24.96
CA PHE A 390 -15.30 -14.73 -25.17
C PHE A 390 -15.58 -15.44 -23.84
N ASP A 391 -16.48 -16.44 -23.85
CA ASP A 391 -16.78 -17.26 -22.68
C ASP A 391 -15.74 -18.38 -22.51
N GLY A 392 -14.60 -18.03 -21.91
CA GLY A 392 -13.54 -18.98 -21.60
C GLY A 392 -12.22 -18.32 -21.26
N THR A 393 -11.15 -19.11 -21.26
CA THR A 393 -9.81 -18.67 -20.83
C THR A 393 -8.85 -18.58 -22.00
N VAL A 394 -8.23 -17.42 -22.16
CA VAL A 394 -7.10 -17.19 -23.06
C VAL A 394 -5.82 -17.63 -22.35
N LEU A 395 -5.05 -18.50 -22.99
CA LEU A 395 -3.80 -18.99 -22.44
C LEU A 395 -2.65 -18.04 -22.79
N VAL A 396 -1.83 -17.71 -21.80
CA VAL A 396 -0.55 -17.03 -22.01
C VAL A 396 0.35 -17.90 -22.90
N ASN A 397 0.98 -17.29 -23.91
CA ASN A 397 1.74 -17.94 -24.97
C ASN A 397 0.94 -19.00 -25.76
N GLY A 398 -0.39 -18.88 -25.73
CA GLY A 398 -1.33 -19.73 -26.46
C GLY A 398 -1.66 -19.19 -27.86
N PRO A 399 -2.45 -19.94 -28.65
CA PRO A 399 -2.96 -19.44 -29.92
C PRO A 399 -3.95 -18.28 -29.71
N ALA A 400 -4.12 -17.44 -30.73
CA ALA A 400 -5.14 -16.41 -30.73
C ALA A 400 -6.56 -16.99 -30.61
N ILE A 401 -7.42 -16.31 -29.85
CA ILE A 401 -8.81 -16.68 -29.59
C ILE A 401 -9.72 -15.62 -30.20
N ASN A 402 -10.74 -16.06 -30.93
CA ASN A 402 -11.72 -15.15 -31.53
C ASN A 402 -12.74 -14.67 -30.48
N PHE A 403 -12.80 -13.36 -30.29
CA PHE A 403 -13.73 -12.66 -29.42
C PHE A 403 -14.88 -12.12 -30.27
N GLY A 404 -16.10 -12.55 -29.94
CA GLY A 404 -17.31 -12.09 -30.61
C GLY A 404 -17.86 -10.79 -30.01
N PRO A 405 -18.73 -10.07 -30.73
CA PRO A 405 -19.33 -8.84 -30.27
C PRO A 405 -20.45 -9.10 -29.25
N GLY A 406 -20.57 -8.24 -28.22
CA GLY A 406 -21.82 -8.01 -27.48
C GLY A 406 -21.75 -7.98 -25.95
N GLY A 407 -22.49 -7.04 -25.34
CA GLY A 407 -22.68 -6.86 -23.89
C GLY A 407 -23.55 -7.88 -23.16
N GLY A 408 -23.49 -9.14 -23.59
CA GLY A 408 -24.12 -10.28 -22.92
C GLY A 408 -23.25 -11.54 -22.87
N VAL A 409 -22.03 -11.47 -23.40
CA VAL A 409 -21.04 -12.55 -23.30
C VAL A 409 -20.27 -12.37 -21.98
N PRO A 410 -20.03 -13.45 -21.21
CA PRO A 410 -19.16 -13.41 -20.03
C PRO A 410 -17.78 -12.82 -20.35
N ASP A 411 -17.12 -12.27 -19.34
CA ASP A 411 -15.78 -11.73 -19.47
C ASP A 411 -14.79 -12.84 -19.83
N ALA A 412 -13.93 -12.58 -20.81
CA ALA A 412 -12.83 -13.47 -21.11
C ALA A 412 -11.90 -13.55 -19.91
N ARG A 413 -11.34 -14.73 -19.65
CA ARG A 413 -10.40 -14.94 -18.54
C ARG A 413 -8.99 -15.14 -19.03
N VAL A 414 -8.01 -14.77 -18.23
CA VAL A 414 -6.61 -15.15 -18.42
C VAL A 414 -6.02 -15.59 -17.09
N ASP A 415 -5.28 -16.70 -17.10
CA ASP A 415 -4.49 -17.18 -15.98
C ASP A 415 -3.05 -16.65 -16.12
N ILE A 416 -2.67 -15.74 -15.25
CA ILE A 416 -1.34 -15.12 -15.20
C ILE A 416 -0.49 -15.90 -14.19
N PRO A 417 0.55 -16.62 -14.63
CA PRO A 417 1.29 -17.56 -13.78
C PRO A 417 2.27 -16.89 -12.81
N GLU A 418 2.82 -15.72 -13.18
CA GLU A 418 3.81 -14.98 -12.42
C GLU A 418 3.68 -13.48 -12.70
N GLN A 419 4.27 -12.65 -11.85
CA GLN A 419 4.26 -11.20 -12.06
C GLN A 419 5.17 -10.86 -13.23
N GLY A 420 4.70 -10.03 -14.15
CA GLY A 420 5.54 -9.59 -15.25
C GLY A 420 4.77 -8.83 -16.31
N CYS A 421 5.45 -8.58 -17.43
CA CYS A 421 4.86 -7.86 -18.53
C CYS A 421 4.15 -8.75 -19.53
N TYR A 422 2.93 -8.40 -19.90
CA TYR A 422 2.15 -9.16 -20.86
C TYR A 422 1.74 -8.30 -22.04
N GLU A 423 1.98 -8.82 -23.25
CA GLU A 423 1.57 -8.22 -24.51
C GLU A 423 0.28 -8.87 -24.99
N PHE A 424 -0.74 -8.05 -25.19
CA PHE A 424 -2.00 -8.42 -25.79
C PHE A 424 -2.02 -7.97 -27.24
N ASN A 425 -2.03 -8.94 -28.14
CA ASN A 425 -2.14 -8.71 -29.57
C ASN A 425 -3.60 -8.90 -29.99
N ILE A 426 -4.19 -7.85 -30.56
CA ILE A 426 -5.59 -7.79 -30.97
C ILE A 426 -5.62 -7.57 -32.48
N THR A 427 -6.33 -8.41 -33.24
CA THR A 427 -6.48 -8.25 -34.69
C THR A 427 -7.96 -8.20 -35.05
N ALA A 428 -8.40 -7.13 -35.69
CA ALA A 428 -9.74 -7.00 -36.22
C ALA A 428 -10.01 -8.04 -37.30
N VAL A 429 -11.09 -8.79 -37.15
CA VAL A 429 -11.58 -9.79 -38.11
C VAL A 429 -12.86 -9.24 -38.75
N ASP A 430 -12.94 -9.34 -40.08
CA ASP A 430 -14.10 -8.94 -40.88
C ASP A 430 -14.54 -7.48 -40.65
N VAL A 431 -13.77 -6.51 -41.15
CA VAL A 431 -14.15 -5.09 -41.16
C VAL A 431 -15.37 -4.84 -42.06
N ALA A 432 -16.44 -4.29 -41.47
CA ALA A 432 -17.69 -4.01 -42.16
C ALA A 432 -18.19 -2.57 -41.91
N GLY A 433 -18.83 -1.96 -42.92
CA GLY A 433 -19.48 -0.65 -42.80
C GLY A 433 -18.57 0.56 -43.06
N ASP A 434 -19.16 1.75 -42.97
CA ASP A 434 -18.49 3.06 -43.03
C ASP A 434 -19.07 3.96 -41.92
N PRO A 435 -18.29 4.39 -40.92
CA PRO A 435 -16.88 4.04 -40.69
C PRO A 435 -16.68 2.55 -40.32
N PRO A 436 -15.51 1.95 -40.58
CA PRO A 436 -15.31 0.50 -40.47
C PRO A 436 -15.26 0.00 -39.03
N VAL A 437 -16.04 -1.05 -38.71
CA VAL A 437 -16.02 -1.76 -37.40
C VAL A 437 -15.75 -3.24 -37.64
N ALA A 438 -15.01 -3.90 -36.76
CA ALA A 438 -14.74 -5.34 -36.87
C ALA A 438 -15.97 -6.18 -36.47
N GLY A 439 -16.23 -7.26 -37.20
CA GLY A 439 -17.23 -8.25 -36.84
C GLY A 439 -16.84 -9.08 -35.62
N SER A 440 -15.54 -9.33 -35.43
CA SER A 440 -14.92 -9.95 -34.24
C SER A 440 -13.45 -9.53 -34.14
N VAL A 441 -12.77 -9.92 -33.06
CA VAL A 441 -11.32 -9.70 -32.92
C VAL A 441 -10.61 -10.98 -32.50
N ASP A 442 -9.44 -11.26 -33.03
CA ASP A 442 -8.56 -12.32 -32.53
C ASP A 442 -7.62 -11.74 -31.47
N VAL A 443 -7.60 -12.36 -30.29
CA VAL A 443 -6.77 -11.94 -29.15
C VAL A 443 -5.77 -13.03 -28.79
N SER A 444 -4.48 -12.68 -28.72
CA SER A 444 -3.44 -13.54 -28.16
C SER A 444 -2.64 -12.79 -27.09
N ILE A 445 -2.12 -13.53 -26.12
CA ILE A 445 -1.39 -12.97 -24.98
C ILE A 445 0.00 -13.61 -24.94
N VAL A 446 1.05 -12.80 -24.88
CA VAL A 446 2.44 -13.23 -24.82
C VAL A 446 3.07 -12.70 -23.54
N GLY A 447 3.82 -13.53 -22.83
CA GLY A 447 4.59 -13.09 -21.65
C GLY A 447 4.95 -14.22 -20.65
N PRO A 448 5.63 -13.88 -19.54
CA PRO A 448 6.17 -12.55 -19.27
C PRO A 448 7.22 -12.17 -20.32
N LEU A 449 7.18 -10.93 -20.79
CA LEU A 449 8.24 -10.38 -21.64
C LEU A 449 9.52 -10.20 -20.78
N PRO A 450 10.71 -10.37 -21.38
CA PRO A 450 11.99 -10.38 -20.67
C PRO A 450 12.35 -9.05 -20.03
#